data_AF-A0A6B3DTZ4-F1
#
_entry.id   AF-A0A6B3DTZ4-F1
#
_cell.length_a   1.000
_cell.length_b   1.000
_cell.length_c   1.000
_cell.angle_alpha   90.00
_cell.angle_beta   90.00
_cell.angle_gamma   90.00
#
_symmetry.space_group_name_H-M   'P 1'
#
loop_
_entity.id
_entity.type
_entity.pdbx_description
1 polymer ?
#
loop_
_entity_poly.entity_id
_entity_poly.type
_entity_poly.pdbx_seq_one_letter_code
_entity_poly.pdbx_strand_id
1 'polypeptide(L)'
;APETVQAVRQVLAAGGAPESLALPVATALGEGAADRLRADPWQLLHIAGVRPEQADGFARALLGAESRPDDERRGRAFTVWLLEQAALAGHTSLEAPALTAALAQRGVPDADAALQSALAEGEALVFQDALEEPGAPAPTPEADGDEEETGEERPVRVLVGLERYALAEESLADGLARLINSAPGEHGPAEGWERAAAAARGSAGELIRAVSGHGLVLHTGSEAARAEPARLLAGARALG
;
A
#
# COMPACT_ATOMS: atom_id res chain seq x y z
N ALA A 1 -2.39 26.76 9.75
CA ALA A 1 -1.64 27.87 10.38
C ALA A 1 -1.04 28.77 9.30
N PRO A 2 -1.47 30.04 9.17
CA PRO A 2 -0.94 30.98 8.18
C PRO A 2 0.57 31.25 8.37
N GLU A 3 1.04 31.20 9.61
CA GLU A 3 2.45 31.37 9.98
C GLU A 3 3.35 30.26 9.40
N THR A 4 2.91 28.99 9.49
CA THR A 4 3.63 27.85 8.89
C THR A 4 3.78 28.02 7.38
N VAL A 5 2.70 28.40 6.68
CA VAL A 5 2.73 28.64 5.22
C VAL A 5 3.70 29.76 4.88
N GLN A 6 3.72 30.84 5.67
CA GLN A 6 4.63 31.96 5.47
C GLN A 6 6.09 31.56 5.70
N ALA A 7 6.38 30.79 6.76
CA ALA A 7 7.72 30.30 7.04
C ALA A 7 8.22 29.37 5.93
N VAL A 8 7.37 28.45 5.45
CA VAL A 8 7.69 27.59 4.30
C VAL A 8 7.98 28.42 3.06
N ARG A 9 7.17 29.44 2.77
CA ARG A 9 7.39 30.32 1.61
C ARG A 9 8.77 30.97 1.62
N GLN A 10 9.26 31.39 2.80
CA GLN A 10 10.61 31.95 2.94
C GLN A 10 11.69 30.93 2.60
N VAL A 11 11.54 29.67 3.04
CA VAL A 11 12.49 28.59 2.73
C VAL A 11 12.46 28.25 1.25
N LEU A 12 11.26 28.15 0.65
CA LEU A 12 11.10 27.93 -0.79
C LEU A 12 11.78 29.02 -1.61
N ALA A 13 11.58 30.29 -1.24
CA ALA A 13 12.24 31.42 -1.89
C ALA A 13 13.78 31.34 -1.76
N ALA A 14 14.30 31.00 -0.58
CA ALA A 14 15.73 30.84 -0.36
C ALA A 14 16.34 29.70 -1.22
N GLY A 15 15.60 28.61 -1.41
CA GLY A 15 16.03 27.50 -2.26
C GLY A 15 15.62 27.62 -3.74
N GLY A 16 15.02 28.74 -4.16
CA GLY A 16 14.61 28.97 -5.56
C GLY A 16 13.42 28.11 -6.03
N ALA A 17 12.62 27.57 -5.12
CA ALA A 17 11.41 26.80 -5.43
C ALA A 17 10.16 27.70 -5.57
N PRO A 18 9.15 27.30 -6.37
CA PRO A 18 7.92 28.09 -6.56
C PRO A 18 7.13 28.30 -5.27
N GLU A 19 6.67 29.54 -5.02
CA GLU A 19 5.88 29.85 -3.83
C GLU A 19 4.51 29.14 -3.80
N SER A 20 4.01 28.68 -4.96
CA SER A 20 2.78 27.89 -5.07
C SER A 20 2.84 26.57 -4.30
N LEU A 21 4.05 26.07 -4.02
CA LEU A 21 4.28 24.86 -3.21
C LEU A 21 4.12 25.12 -1.71
N ALA A 22 4.03 26.37 -1.25
CA ALA A 22 4.04 26.68 0.18
C ALA A 22 2.88 26.06 0.94
N LEU A 23 1.67 26.11 0.38
CA LEU A 23 0.50 25.47 0.99
C LEU A 23 0.59 23.93 0.94
N PRO A 24 0.83 23.29 -0.23
CA PRO A 24 1.05 21.84 -0.29
C PRO A 24 2.09 21.31 0.70
N VAL A 25 3.25 21.96 0.79
CA VAL A 25 4.32 21.61 1.72
C VAL A 25 3.87 21.74 3.17
N ALA A 26 3.26 22.88 3.54
CA ALA A 26 2.79 23.09 4.90
C ALA A 26 1.70 22.09 5.30
N THR A 27 0.85 21.68 4.35
CA THR A 27 -0.15 20.64 4.57
C THR A 27 0.48 19.26 4.73
N ALA A 28 1.50 18.92 3.93
CA ALA A 28 2.15 17.61 3.96
C ALA A 28 3.06 17.43 5.19
N LEU A 29 3.87 18.44 5.52
CA LEU A 29 4.87 18.33 6.59
C LEU A 29 4.35 18.79 7.96
N GLY A 30 3.22 19.50 7.99
CA GLY A 30 2.58 19.97 9.22
C GLY A 30 3.32 21.11 9.91
N GLU A 31 3.20 21.17 11.24
CA GLU A 31 3.91 22.14 12.06
C GLU A 31 5.43 21.93 11.98
N GLY A 32 6.21 23.02 11.96
CA GLY A 32 7.67 22.93 11.78
C GLY A 32 8.12 22.59 10.36
N ALA A 33 7.22 22.59 9.35
CA ALA A 33 7.55 22.29 7.95
C ALA A 33 8.77 23.05 7.41
N ALA A 34 8.92 24.32 7.78
CA ALA A 34 10.06 25.14 7.36
C ALA A 34 11.39 24.63 7.93
N ASP A 35 11.42 24.21 9.20
CA ASP A 35 12.62 23.70 9.85
C ASP A 35 12.95 22.30 9.35
N ARG A 36 11.93 21.46 9.13
CA ARG A 36 12.07 20.16 8.47
C ARG A 36 12.69 20.30 7.07
N LEU A 37 12.24 21.25 6.25
CA LEU A 37 12.83 21.49 4.93
C LEU A 37 14.27 22.03 4.98
N ARG A 38 14.64 22.80 6.01
CA ARG A 38 16.04 23.23 6.19
C ARG A 38 16.93 22.06 6.61
N ALA A 39 16.42 21.21 7.49
CA ALA A 39 17.11 20.01 7.97
C ALA A 39 17.22 18.93 6.88
N ASP A 40 16.21 18.83 6.02
CA ASP A 40 16.19 17.90 4.89
C ASP A 40 15.46 18.54 3.68
N PRO A 41 16.22 19.18 2.78
CA PRO A 41 15.65 19.82 1.59
C PRO A 41 14.98 18.83 0.63
N TRP A 42 15.34 17.55 0.65
CA TRP A 42 14.77 16.56 -0.26
C TRP A 42 13.36 16.12 0.12
N GLN A 43 12.87 16.47 1.32
CA GLN A 43 11.44 16.30 1.65
C GLN A 43 10.50 17.03 0.68
N LEU A 44 11.01 18.03 -0.05
CA LEU A 44 10.27 18.69 -1.13
C LEU A 44 9.83 17.70 -2.23
N LEU A 45 10.55 16.60 -2.41
CA LEU A 45 10.28 15.60 -3.44
C LEU A 45 8.99 14.80 -3.19
N HIS A 46 8.50 14.72 -1.94
CA HIS A 46 7.22 14.09 -1.60
C HIS A 46 6.00 14.93 -2.00
N ILE A 47 6.21 16.17 -2.47
CA ILE A 47 5.13 17.04 -2.89
C ILE A 47 4.76 16.74 -4.33
N ALA A 48 3.47 16.45 -4.55
CA ALA A 48 2.96 16.14 -5.88
C ALA A 48 3.35 17.21 -6.92
N GLY A 49 3.94 16.74 -8.03
CA GLY A 49 4.39 17.59 -9.14
C GLY A 49 5.83 18.11 -8.99
N VAL A 50 6.52 17.88 -7.87
CA VAL A 50 7.95 18.14 -7.75
C VAL A 50 8.74 17.01 -8.41
N ARG A 51 9.67 17.38 -9.29
CA ARG A 51 10.58 16.45 -9.95
C ARG A 51 11.91 16.33 -9.22
N PRO A 52 12.62 15.19 -9.32
CA PRO A 52 13.93 15.00 -8.70
C PRO A 52 14.94 16.11 -8.99
N GLU A 53 14.97 16.64 -10.21
CA GLU A 53 15.90 17.71 -10.60
C GLU A 53 15.58 19.03 -9.87
N GLN A 54 14.30 19.26 -9.55
CA GLN A 54 13.87 20.43 -8.79
C GLN A 54 14.25 20.28 -7.32
N ALA A 55 14.08 19.08 -6.74
CA ALA A 55 14.53 18.79 -5.38
C ALA A 55 16.05 18.90 -5.23
N ASP A 56 16.83 18.32 -6.16
CA ASP A 56 18.29 18.45 -6.20
C ASP A 56 18.74 19.91 -6.41
N GLY A 57 18.00 20.69 -7.20
CA GLY A 57 18.24 22.14 -7.35
C GLY A 57 17.99 22.91 -6.06
N PHE A 58 16.89 22.62 -5.38
CA PHE A 58 16.50 23.21 -4.11
C PHE A 58 17.50 22.88 -3.00
N ALA A 59 17.92 21.62 -2.88
CA ALA A 59 18.94 21.18 -1.93
C ALA A 59 20.28 21.88 -2.16
N ARG A 60 20.74 21.97 -3.42
CA ARG A 60 21.96 22.71 -3.76
C ARG A 60 21.87 24.20 -3.42
N ALA A 61 20.71 24.82 -3.62
CA ALA A 61 20.51 26.23 -3.28
C ALA A 61 20.56 26.48 -1.76
N LEU A 62 20.03 25.56 -0.94
CA LEU A 62 20.02 25.71 0.52
C LEU A 62 21.32 25.28 1.20
N LEU A 63 21.92 24.17 0.77
CA LEU A 63 23.07 23.54 1.42
C LEU A 63 24.41 23.89 0.75
N GLY A 64 24.40 24.41 -0.48
CA GLY A 64 25.61 24.72 -1.22
C GLY A 64 26.53 23.51 -1.38
N ALA A 65 27.76 23.61 -0.90
CA ALA A 65 28.77 22.55 -0.98
C ALA A 65 28.44 21.31 -0.12
N GLU A 66 27.52 21.42 0.84
CA GLU A 66 27.05 20.30 1.66
C GLU A 66 26.03 19.43 0.91
N SER A 67 25.45 19.91 -0.19
CA SER A 67 24.57 19.11 -1.05
C SER A 67 25.38 18.13 -1.89
N ARG A 68 25.76 16.99 -1.31
CA ARG A 68 26.54 15.96 -1.99
C ARG A 68 25.64 14.93 -2.70
N PRO A 69 26.10 14.30 -3.79
CA PRO A 69 25.34 13.26 -4.49
C PRO A 69 25.07 12.00 -3.65
N ASP A 70 25.94 11.71 -2.69
CA ASP A 70 25.92 10.58 -1.76
C ASP A 70 25.24 10.90 -0.42
N ASP A 71 24.56 12.05 -0.31
CA ASP A 71 23.79 12.39 0.88
C ASP A 71 22.67 11.37 1.13
N GLU A 72 22.62 10.79 2.33
CA GLU A 72 21.64 9.76 2.70
C GLU A 72 20.20 10.27 2.59
N ARG A 73 19.96 11.57 2.90
CA ARG A 73 18.63 12.19 2.78
C ARG A 73 18.14 12.18 1.34
N ARG A 74 19.06 12.43 0.39
CA ARG A 74 18.78 12.35 -1.05
C ARG A 74 18.39 10.93 -1.45
N GLY A 75 19.19 9.94 -1.02
CA GLY A 75 18.93 8.53 -1.31
C GLY A 75 17.54 8.09 -0.84
N ARG A 76 17.19 8.37 0.42
CA ARG A 76 15.88 8.05 1.00
C ARG A 76 14.72 8.71 0.26
N ALA A 77 14.81 10.02 0.02
CA ALA A 77 13.77 10.74 -0.69
C ALA A 77 13.51 10.18 -2.10
N PHE A 78 14.56 9.73 -2.80
CA PHE A 78 14.42 9.09 -4.12
C PHE A 78 13.78 7.70 -4.02
N THR A 79 14.11 6.91 -2.98
CA THR A 79 13.48 5.61 -2.72
C THR A 79 11.98 5.76 -2.54
N VAL A 80 11.55 6.66 -1.65
CA VAL A 80 10.13 6.94 -1.41
C VAL A 80 9.47 7.47 -2.68
N TRP A 81 10.08 8.45 -3.36
CA TRP A 81 9.52 9.02 -4.59
C TRP A 81 9.30 7.96 -5.69
N LEU A 82 10.23 7.00 -5.86
CA LEU A 82 10.06 5.90 -6.82
C LEU A 82 8.86 5.01 -6.46
N LEU A 83 8.70 4.68 -5.19
CA LEU A 83 7.53 3.92 -4.72
C LEU A 83 6.23 4.71 -4.91
N GLU A 84 6.26 6.04 -4.75
CA GLU A 84 5.12 6.90 -5.02
C GLU A 84 4.77 6.95 -6.51
N GLN A 85 5.76 6.95 -7.40
CA GLN A 85 5.52 6.82 -8.83
C GLN A 85 4.92 5.45 -9.18
N ALA A 86 5.39 4.39 -8.52
CA ALA A 86 4.84 3.05 -8.70
C ALA A 86 3.37 2.98 -8.24
N ALA A 87 3.03 3.63 -7.12
CA ALA A 87 1.65 3.75 -6.63
C ALA A 87 0.73 4.46 -7.61
N LEU A 88 1.20 5.52 -8.28
CA LEU A 88 0.44 6.18 -9.35
C LEU A 88 0.18 5.27 -10.56
N ALA A 89 1.03 4.26 -10.77
CA ALA A 89 0.85 3.23 -11.80
C ALA A 89 0.04 2.00 -11.31
N GLY A 90 -0.44 2.01 -10.06
CA GLY A 90 -1.23 0.92 -9.48
C GLY A 90 -0.41 -0.15 -8.74
N HIS A 91 0.89 0.06 -8.53
CA HIS A 91 1.71 -0.83 -7.71
C HIS A 91 1.73 -0.39 -6.25
N THR A 92 1.54 -1.32 -5.33
CA THR A 92 1.65 -1.06 -3.89
C THR A 92 3.02 -1.44 -3.33
N SER A 93 3.77 -2.27 -4.05
CA SER A 93 5.16 -2.64 -3.77
C SER A 93 5.96 -2.85 -5.06
N LEU A 94 7.29 -2.83 -4.95
CA LEU A 94 8.26 -3.16 -6.01
C LEU A 94 9.24 -4.22 -5.52
N GLU A 95 9.76 -5.05 -6.42
CA GLU A 95 10.88 -5.93 -6.07
C GLU A 95 12.14 -5.12 -5.74
N ALA A 96 12.84 -5.48 -4.66
CA ALA A 96 14.02 -4.76 -4.19
C ALA A 96 15.10 -4.58 -5.28
N PRO A 97 15.44 -5.59 -6.12
CA PRO A 97 16.39 -5.41 -7.23
C PRO A 97 15.92 -4.41 -8.29
N ALA A 98 14.61 -4.34 -8.56
CA ALA A 98 14.06 -3.38 -9.52
C ALA A 98 14.13 -1.95 -8.97
N LEU A 99 13.87 -1.79 -7.67
CA LEU A 99 13.97 -0.51 -6.97
C LEU A 99 15.42 0.00 -6.93
N THR A 100 16.39 -0.86 -6.57
CA THR A 100 17.82 -0.46 -6.55
C THR A 100 18.35 -0.14 -7.94
N ALA A 101 17.94 -0.89 -8.97
CA ALA A 101 18.28 -0.57 -10.35
C ALA A 101 17.70 0.78 -10.80
N ALA A 102 16.47 1.12 -10.38
CA ALA A 102 15.85 2.41 -10.69
C ALA A 102 16.52 3.59 -9.97
N LEU A 103 16.97 3.39 -8.72
CA LEU A 103 17.77 4.36 -7.96
C LEU A 103 19.11 4.64 -8.65
N ALA A 104 19.83 3.59 -9.05
CA ALA A 104 21.11 3.70 -9.75
C ALA A 104 20.96 4.45 -11.08
N GLN A 105 19.90 4.15 -11.86
CA GLN A 105 19.59 4.88 -13.10
C GLN A 105 19.33 6.38 -12.89
N ARG A 106 18.94 6.78 -11.67
CA ARG A 106 18.74 8.19 -11.30
C ARG A 106 19.94 8.83 -10.61
N GLY A 107 21.09 8.18 -10.65
CA GLY A 107 22.34 8.72 -10.11
C GLY A 107 22.39 8.73 -8.59
N VAL A 108 21.73 7.77 -7.93
CA VAL A 108 22.00 7.46 -6.51
C VAL A 108 23.24 6.56 -6.46
N PRO A 109 24.38 7.01 -5.89
CA PRO A 109 25.64 6.27 -5.98
C PRO A 109 25.64 4.91 -5.30
N ASP A 110 25.00 4.80 -4.12
CA ASP A 110 24.82 3.55 -3.38
C ASP A 110 23.33 3.29 -3.18
N ALA A 111 22.73 2.60 -4.15
CA ALA A 111 21.30 2.34 -4.19
C ALA A 111 20.85 1.37 -3.08
N ASP A 112 21.69 0.40 -2.73
CA ASP A 112 21.41 -0.54 -1.64
C ASP A 112 21.41 0.18 -0.29
N ALA A 113 22.43 1.01 -0.01
CA ALA A 113 22.47 1.79 1.22
C ALA A 113 21.29 2.79 1.32
N ALA A 114 20.91 3.42 0.20
CA ALA A 114 19.74 4.30 0.15
C ALA A 114 18.43 3.56 0.47
N LEU A 115 18.26 2.33 -0.03
CA LEU A 115 17.13 1.48 0.29
C LEU A 115 17.13 1.09 1.77
N GLN A 116 18.27 0.61 2.30
CA GLN A 116 18.39 0.24 3.71
C GLN A 116 18.12 1.43 4.64
N SER A 117 18.58 2.63 4.29
CA SER A 117 18.30 3.84 5.06
C SER A 117 16.81 4.17 5.09
N ALA A 118 16.09 4.03 3.97
CA ALA A 118 14.64 4.26 3.92
C ALA A 118 13.85 3.23 4.76
N LEU A 119 14.30 1.97 4.78
CA LEU A 119 13.74 0.92 5.65
C LEU A 119 14.00 1.22 7.13
N ALA A 120 15.21 1.68 7.47
CA ALA A 120 15.59 1.99 8.85
C ALA A 120 14.81 3.18 9.44
N GLU A 121 14.50 4.19 8.63
CA GLU A 121 13.65 5.32 9.02
C GLU A 121 12.14 5.01 8.98
N GLY A 122 11.76 3.80 8.55
CA GLY A 122 10.35 3.37 8.48
C GLY A 122 9.55 3.99 7.32
N GLU A 123 10.19 4.69 6.39
CA GLU A 123 9.53 5.31 5.24
C GLU A 123 9.08 4.28 4.19
N ALA A 124 9.72 3.11 4.20
CA ALA A 124 9.36 1.94 3.41
C ALA A 124 9.37 0.69 4.31
N LEU A 125 8.59 -0.31 3.92
CA LEU A 125 8.52 -1.61 4.58
C LEU A 125 8.92 -2.73 3.61
N VAL A 126 9.54 -3.77 4.15
CA VAL A 126 9.99 -4.95 3.40
C VAL A 126 9.09 -6.14 3.66
N PHE A 127 8.76 -6.86 2.60
CA PHE A 127 7.94 -8.08 2.62
C PHE A 127 8.70 -9.18 1.89
N GLN A 128 8.53 -10.40 2.37
CA GLN A 128 9.04 -11.59 1.70
C GLN A 128 7.84 -12.37 1.17
N ASP A 129 7.76 -12.49 -0.15
CA ASP A 129 6.76 -13.32 -0.79
C ASP A 129 7.42 -14.62 -1.27
N ALA A 130 6.97 -15.74 -0.72
CA ALA A 130 7.50 -17.05 -1.08
C ALA A 130 7.03 -17.39 -2.50
N LEU A 131 7.97 -17.71 -3.39
CA LEU A 131 7.61 -18.12 -4.74
C LEU A 131 6.96 -19.51 -4.68
N GLU A 132 5.73 -19.60 -5.17
CA GLU A 132 5.07 -20.88 -5.38
C GLU A 132 5.77 -21.62 -6.51
N GLU A 133 6.22 -22.85 -6.25
CA GLU A 133 6.65 -23.74 -7.31
C GLU A 133 5.43 -24.20 -8.11
N PRO A 134 5.48 -24.17 -9.46
CA PRO A 134 4.38 -24.63 -10.29
C PRO A 134 4.03 -26.10 -9.97
N GLY A 135 2.86 -26.33 -9.37
CA GLY A 135 2.35 -27.67 -9.03
C GLY A 135 2.44 -28.04 -7.54
N ALA A 136 2.96 -27.16 -6.68
CA ALA A 136 2.89 -27.35 -5.23
C ALA A 136 1.45 -27.10 -4.70
N PRO A 137 0.94 -27.92 -3.76
CA PRO A 137 -0.34 -27.68 -3.14
C PRO A 137 -0.32 -26.35 -2.36
N ALA A 138 -1.42 -25.58 -2.45
CA ALA A 138 -1.57 -24.33 -1.71
C ALA A 138 -1.45 -24.59 -0.20
N PRO A 139 -0.76 -23.72 0.57
CA PRO A 139 -0.57 -23.92 1.99
C PRO A 139 -1.93 -23.90 2.72
N THR A 140 -2.22 -24.96 3.47
CA THR A 140 -3.33 -24.97 4.43
C THR A 140 -2.92 -24.25 5.72
N PRO A 141 -3.72 -23.32 6.27
CA PRO A 141 -3.34 -22.52 7.44
C PRO A 141 -3.30 -23.27 8.79
N GLU A 142 -3.40 -24.60 8.82
CA GLU A 142 -3.59 -25.38 10.06
C GLU A 142 -2.65 -26.60 10.19
N ALA A 143 -1.37 -26.46 9.86
CA ALA A 143 -0.36 -27.47 10.18
C ALA A 143 0.66 -26.93 11.21
N ASP A 144 0.16 -26.58 12.40
CA ASP A 144 1.00 -26.58 13.61
C ASP A 144 1.25 -28.04 13.99
N GLY A 145 2.30 -28.63 13.42
CA GLY A 145 2.70 -29.99 13.72
C GLY A 145 4.01 -30.36 13.04
N ASP A 146 5.13 -30.12 13.75
CA ASP A 146 6.43 -30.79 13.61
C ASP A 146 6.70 -31.44 12.23
N GLU A 147 6.89 -30.63 11.19
CA GLU A 147 7.52 -31.09 9.96
C GLU A 147 9.04 -30.88 10.11
N GLU A 148 9.71 -32.00 10.37
CA GLU A 148 11.15 -32.16 10.46
C GLU A 148 11.90 -31.46 9.32
N GLU A 149 12.82 -30.55 9.70
CA GLU A 149 14.08 -30.13 9.05
C GLU A 149 14.50 -30.83 7.74
N THR A 150 13.71 -30.72 6.67
CA THR A 150 14.12 -31.02 5.28
C THR A 150 13.51 -30.05 4.26
N GLY A 151 13.12 -28.86 4.70
CA GLY A 151 12.64 -27.82 3.80
C GLY A 151 13.79 -27.22 2.99
N GLU A 152 13.83 -27.50 1.69
CA GLU A 152 14.59 -26.65 0.74
C GLU A 152 14.18 -25.18 0.99
N GLU A 153 15.16 -24.29 1.19
CA GLU A 153 14.92 -22.84 1.35
C GLU A 153 14.20 -22.34 0.10
N ARG A 154 12.86 -22.27 0.17
CA ARG A 154 12.02 -21.83 -0.93
C ARG A 154 12.47 -20.43 -1.35
N PRO A 155 12.71 -20.18 -2.65
CA PRO A 155 13.16 -18.87 -3.09
C PRO A 155 12.09 -17.83 -2.77
N VAL A 156 12.49 -16.77 -2.08
CA VAL A 156 11.61 -15.64 -1.74
C VAL A 156 11.92 -14.46 -2.65
N ARG A 157 10.87 -13.78 -3.12
CA ARG A 157 11.02 -12.44 -3.68
C ARG A 157 10.90 -11.42 -2.56
N VAL A 158 11.82 -10.46 -2.55
CA VAL A 158 11.81 -9.36 -1.57
C VAL A 158 11.10 -8.18 -2.19
N LEU A 159 9.95 -7.81 -1.62
CA LEU A 159 9.14 -6.68 -2.03
C LEU A 159 9.34 -5.52 -1.06
N VAL A 160 9.30 -4.31 -1.57
CA VAL A 160 9.40 -3.06 -0.80
C VAL A 160 8.21 -2.20 -1.15
N GLY A 161 7.44 -1.79 -0.14
CA GLY A 161 6.26 -0.94 -0.28
C GLY A 161 6.36 0.32 0.59
N LEU A 162 5.57 1.34 0.26
CA LEU A 162 5.41 2.49 1.14
C LEU A 162 4.68 2.05 2.40
N GLU A 163 5.15 2.51 3.57
CA GLU A 163 4.58 2.17 4.87
C GLU A 163 3.04 2.26 4.89
N ARG A 164 2.48 3.39 4.42
CA ARG A 164 1.03 3.62 4.38
C ARG A 164 0.24 2.59 3.57
N TYR A 165 0.80 2.07 2.48
CA TYR A 165 0.12 1.09 1.64
C TYR A 165 0.33 -0.31 2.18
N ALA A 166 1.54 -0.62 2.61
CA ALA A 166 1.88 -1.85 3.31
C ALA A 166 0.96 -2.11 4.52
N LEU A 167 0.84 -1.14 5.44
CA LEU A 167 -0.02 -1.27 6.62
C LEU A 167 -1.50 -1.38 6.23
N ALA A 168 -1.93 -0.67 5.19
CA ALA A 168 -3.30 -0.76 4.69
C ALA A 168 -3.60 -2.13 4.08
N GLU A 169 -2.65 -2.71 3.35
CA GLU A 169 -2.79 -4.06 2.78
C GLU A 169 -2.81 -5.14 3.84
N GLU A 170 -1.91 -5.07 4.84
CA GLU A 170 -1.92 -6.01 5.96
C GLU A 170 -3.23 -5.92 6.75
N SER A 171 -3.69 -4.70 7.04
CA SER A 171 -4.97 -4.47 7.71
C SER A 171 -6.15 -5.00 6.89
N LEU A 172 -6.12 -4.82 5.57
CA LEU A 172 -7.14 -5.36 4.66
C LEU A 172 -7.12 -6.89 4.66
N ALA A 173 -5.95 -7.51 4.54
CA ALA A 173 -5.79 -8.96 4.55
C ALA A 173 -6.28 -9.57 5.87
N ASP A 174 -5.88 -9.01 7.01
CA ASP A 174 -6.36 -9.42 8.34
C ASP A 174 -7.88 -9.24 8.48
N GLY A 175 -8.41 -8.10 8.02
CA GLY A 175 -9.84 -7.85 7.96
C GLY A 175 -10.61 -8.89 7.14
N LEU A 176 -10.11 -9.23 5.94
CA LEU A 176 -10.70 -10.23 5.06
C LEU A 176 -10.62 -11.63 5.67
N ALA A 177 -9.48 -12.00 6.26
CA ALA A 177 -9.32 -13.28 6.94
C ALA A 177 -10.32 -13.41 8.10
N ARG A 178 -10.53 -12.36 8.90
CA ARG A 178 -11.57 -12.34 9.94
C ARG A 178 -12.97 -12.51 9.39
N LEU A 179 -13.31 -11.86 8.26
CA LEU A 179 -14.63 -12.02 7.64
C LEU A 179 -14.84 -13.43 7.09
N ILE A 180 -13.83 -14.02 6.44
CA ILE A 180 -13.87 -15.38 5.91
C ILE A 180 -14.06 -16.39 7.04
N ASN A 181 -13.35 -16.20 8.15
CA ASN A 181 -13.40 -17.09 9.31
C ASN A 181 -14.54 -16.76 10.29
N SER A 182 -15.30 -15.70 10.04
CA SER A 182 -16.50 -15.43 10.83
C SER A 182 -17.62 -16.37 10.39
N ALA A 183 -17.95 -17.34 11.24
CA ALA A 183 -19.12 -18.18 11.03
C ALA A 183 -20.38 -17.30 11.08
N PRO A 184 -21.26 -17.36 10.07
CA PRO A 184 -22.63 -16.87 10.23
C PRO A 184 -23.21 -17.57 11.46
N GLY A 185 -23.65 -16.81 12.47
CA GLY A 185 -23.93 -17.36 13.80
C GLY A 185 -24.80 -18.61 13.76
N GLU A 186 -24.50 -19.59 14.61
CA GLU A 186 -25.16 -20.92 14.70
C GLU A 186 -26.68 -20.85 14.98
N HIS A 187 -27.25 -19.65 15.16
CA HIS A 187 -28.62 -19.42 15.60
C HIS A 187 -29.36 -18.47 14.62
N GLY A 188 -29.76 -18.99 13.45
CA GLY A 188 -30.64 -18.36 12.44
C GLY A 188 -31.04 -19.36 11.34
N PRO A 189 -32.20 -19.25 10.65
CA PRO A 189 -32.90 -20.40 10.07
C PRO A 189 -32.19 -20.92 8.82
N ALA A 190 -31.26 -21.86 8.98
CA ALA A 190 -30.60 -22.56 7.87
C ALA A 190 -31.63 -23.11 6.86
N GLU A 191 -32.76 -23.64 7.35
CA GLU A 191 -33.87 -24.08 6.50
C GLU A 191 -34.61 -22.91 5.81
N GLY A 192 -34.67 -21.74 6.44
CA GLY A 192 -35.28 -20.54 5.87
C GLY A 192 -34.48 -20.00 4.69
N TRP A 193 -33.16 -19.95 4.85
CA TRP A 193 -32.22 -19.63 3.78
C TRP A 193 -32.26 -20.64 2.64
N GLU A 194 -32.30 -21.94 2.94
CA GLU A 194 -32.42 -22.97 1.89
C GLU A 194 -33.76 -22.88 1.14
N ARG A 195 -34.88 -22.62 1.84
CA ARG A 195 -36.18 -22.40 1.18
C ARG A 195 -36.14 -21.19 0.25
N ALA A 196 -35.52 -20.08 0.68
CA ALA A 196 -35.36 -18.90 -0.16
C ALA A 196 -34.48 -19.17 -1.39
N ALA A 197 -33.38 -19.92 -1.21
CA ALA A 197 -32.50 -20.33 -2.30
C ALA A 197 -33.24 -21.22 -3.33
N ALA A 198 -33.99 -22.22 -2.87
CA ALA A 198 -34.77 -23.10 -3.72
C ALA A 198 -35.86 -22.37 -4.51
N ALA A 199 -36.47 -21.33 -3.93
CA ALA A 199 -37.45 -20.48 -4.61
C ALA A 199 -36.81 -19.59 -5.69
N ALA A 200 -35.60 -19.07 -5.45
CA ALA A 200 -34.91 -18.18 -6.39
C ALA A 200 -34.38 -18.90 -7.63
N ARG A 201 -33.92 -20.17 -7.49
CA ARG A 201 -33.33 -21.03 -8.55
C ARG A 201 -32.11 -20.44 -9.27
N GLY A 202 -31.32 -21.30 -9.91
CA GLY A 202 -30.13 -20.89 -10.68
C GLY A 202 -29.10 -20.12 -9.84
N SER A 203 -28.38 -19.20 -10.49
CA SER A 203 -27.34 -18.34 -9.88
C SER A 203 -27.85 -17.55 -8.67
N ALA A 204 -29.10 -17.08 -8.70
CA ALA A 204 -29.70 -16.40 -7.55
C ALA A 204 -29.86 -17.30 -6.33
N GLY A 205 -30.20 -18.58 -6.54
CA GLY A 205 -30.28 -19.57 -5.46
C GLY A 205 -28.91 -19.94 -4.90
N GLU A 206 -27.89 -20.04 -5.76
CA GLU A 206 -26.50 -20.28 -5.35
C GLU A 206 -25.94 -19.11 -4.53
N LEU A 207 -26.22 -17.86 -4.93
CA LEU A 207 -25.85 -16.67 -4.17
C LEU A 207 -26.48 -16.68 -2.75
N ILE A 208 -27.75 -17.06 -2.64
CA ILE A 208 -28.44 -17.15 -1.33
C ILE A 208 -27.79 -18.22 -0.45
N ARG A 209 -27.46 -19.39 -1.00
CA ARG A 209 -26.74 -20.43 -0.26
C ARG A 209 -25.35 -19.96 0.18
N ALA A 210 -24.60 -19.30 -0.71
CA ALA A 210 -23.28 -18.78 -0.37
C ALA A 210 -23.35 -17.80 0.82
N VAL A 211 -24.29 -16.84 0.80
CA VAL A 211 -24.45 -15.85 1.88
C VAL A 211 -24.92 -16.49 3.19
N SER A 212 -25.67 -17.61 3.13
CA SER A 212 -26.08 -18.32 4.34
C SER A 212 -24.94 -19.06 5.06
N GLY A 213 -23.86 -19.40 4.34
CA GLY A 213 -22.77 -20.23 4.86
C GLY A 213 -21.43 -19.51 5.05
N HIS A 214 -21.27 -18.28 4.56
CA HIS A 214 -19.99 -17.57 4.54
C HIS A 214 -20.14 -16.13 5.04
N GLY A 215 -19.19 -15.65 5.84
CA GLY A 215 -19.14 -14.26 6.30
C GLY A 215 -18.76 -13.24 5.22
N LEU A 216 -18.20 -13.70 4.10
CA LEU A 216 -17.87 -12.88 2.93
C LEU A 216 -18.23 -13.61 1.63
N VAL A 217 -18.99 -12.94 0.75
CA VAL A 217 -19.36 -13.46 -0.57
C VAL A 217 -19.12 -12.39 -1.62
N LEU A 218 -18.37 -12.75 -2.66
CA LEU A 218 -18.17 -11.91 -3.84
C LEU A 218 -19.18 -12.30 -4.93
N HIS A 219 -20.00 -11.34 -5.36
CA HIS A 219 -20.90 -11.50 -6.51
C HIS A 219 -20.40 -10.63 -7.66
N THR A 220 -20.13 -11.26 -8.81
CA THR A 220 -19.73 -10.55 -10.03
C THR A 220 -20.70 -10.89 -11.15
N GLY A 221 -21.04 -9.90 -11.97
CA GLY A 221 -21.96 -10.08 -13.07
C GLY A 221 -22.20 -8.78 -13.84
N SER A 222 -22.72 -8.90 -15.06
CA SER A 222 -23.13 -7.75 -15.85
C SER A 222 -24.48 -7.20 -15.37
N GLU A 223 -25.02 -6.19 -16.06
CA GLU A 223 -26.37 -5.67 -15.79
C GLU A 223 -27.46 -6.75 -15.78
N ALA A 224 -27.29 -7.83 -16.55
CA ALA A 224 -28.23 -8.95 -16.58
C ALA A 224 -28.31 -9.72 -15.24
N ALA A 225 -27.24 -9.71 -14.43
CA ALA A 225 -27.17 -10.40 -13.15
C ALA A 225 -27.83 -9.61 -12.00
N ARG A 226 -28.31 -8.39 -12.23
CA ARG A 226 -28.92 -7.53 -11.18
C ARG A 226 -30.13 -8.17 -10.48
N ALA A 227 -30.83 -9.09 -11.13
CA ALA A 227 -31.96 -9.80 -10.53
C ALA A 227 -31.54 -10.71 -9.37
N GLU A 228 -30.27 -11.15 -9.33
CA GLU A 228 -29.74 -12.08 -8.34
C GLU A 228 -29.62 -11.45 -6.94
N PRO A 229 -28.90 -10.30 -6.75
CA PRO A 229 -28.87 -9.63 -5.44
C PRO A 229 -30.24 -9.09 -5.02
N ALA A 230 -31.13 -8.76 -5.96
CA ALA A 230 -32.50 -8.37 -5.65
C ALA A 230 -33.31 -9.52 -5.02
N ARG A 231 -33.16 -10.75 -5.54
CA ARG A 231 -33.77 -11.96 -4.96
C ARG A 231 -33.18 -12.31 -3.60
N LEU A 232 -31.87 -12.17 -3.44
CA LEU A 232 -31.20 -12.31 -2.14
C LEU A 232 -31.81 -11.35 -1.10
N LEU A 233 -31.91 -10.05 -1.42
CA LEU A 233 -32.46 -9.05 -0.51
C LEU A 233 -33.93 -9.33 -0.16
N ALA A 234 -34.73 -9.81 -1.11
CA ALA A 234 -36.11 -10.21 -0.85
C ALA A 234 -36.19 -11.43 0.08
N GLY A 235 -35.31 -12.42 -0.12
CA GLY A 235 -35.19 -13.59 0.75
C GLY A 235 -34.77 -13.21 2.17
N ALA A 236 -33.74 -12.39 2.32
CA ALA A 236 -33.25 -11.90 3.61
C ALA A 236 -34.35 -11.16 4.38
N ARG A 237 -35.07 -10.22 3.74
CA ARG A 237 -36.19 -9.48 4.36
C ARG A 237 -37.33 -10.38 4.82
N ALA A 238 -37.56 -11.50 4.16
CA ALA A 238 -38.60 -12.45 4.56
C ALA A 238 -38.18 -13.27 5.80
N LEU A 239 -36.88 -13.33 6.11
CA LEU A 239 -36.32 -14.07 7.24
C LEU A 239 -36.14 -13.22 8.51
N GLY A 240 -36.15 -11.89 8.40
CA GLY A 240 -36.03 -10.95 9.53
C GLY A 240 -34.69 -10.26 9.54
#